data_AF-A0A225UP11-F1
#
_entry.id   AF-A0A225UP11-F1
#
_cell.length_a   1.000
_cell.length_b   1.000
_cell.length_c   1.000
_cell.angle_alpha   90.00
_cell.angle_beta   90.00
_cell.angle_gamma   90.00
#
_symmetry.space_group_name_H-M   'P 1'
#
loop_
_entity.id
_entity.type
_entity.pdbx_description
1 polymer ?
#
loop_
_entity_poly.entity_id
_entity_poly.type
_entity_poly.pdbx_seq_one_letter_code
_entity_poly.pdbx_strand_id
1 'polypeptide(L)' 'MPYCADSGSEYNIISQELVEKLQVIDNDVQLVELDEHVELEAVDGTILTAIHAVDARLTLNTAAGPVRC' A
#
# COMPACT_ATOMS: atom_id res chain seq x y z
N MET A 1 -3.26 8.82 -5.48
CA MET A 1 -2.21 7.83 -5.77
C MET A 1 -2.83 6.75 -6.66
N PRO A 2 -2.15 6.22 -7.69
CA PRO A 2 -2.68 5.09 -8.46
C PRO A 2 -2.84 3.87 -7.54
N TYR A 3 -3.97 3.19 -7.64
CA TYR A 3 -4.27 1.97 -6.90
C TYR A 3 -4.88 0.97 -7.88
N CYS A 4 -4.42 -0.28 -7.81
CA CYS A 4 -4.97 -1.38 -8.59
C CYS A 4 -5.78 -2.28 -7.65
N ALA A 5 -7.08 -2.38 -7.88
CA ALA A 5 -7.89 -3.36 -7.17
C ALA A 5 -7.56 -4.75 -7.75
N ASP A 6 -6.87 -5.56 -6.96
CA ASP A 6 -6.40 -6.88 -7.37
C ASP A 6 -6.99 -7.96 -6.45
N SER A 7 -7.96 -8.71 -6.97
CA SER A 7 -8.57 -9.82 -6.23
C SER A 7 -7.69 -11.08 -6.21
N GLY A 8 -6.60 -11.11 -6.97
CA GLY A 8 -5.63 -12.20 -6.98
C GLY A 8 -4.51 -12.04 -5.95
N SER A 9 -4.38 -10.87 -5.33
CA SER A 9 -3.41 -10.60 -4.27
C SER A 9 -4.06 -10.73 -2.89
N GLU A 10 -3.34 -11.33 -1.95
CA GLU A 10 -3.76 -11.40 -0.54
C GLU A 10 -3.53 -10.07 0.19
N TYR A 11 -2.55 -9.28 -0.28
CA TYR A 11 -2.11 -8.04 0.36
C TYR A 11 -2.27 -6.83 -0.54
N ASN A 12 -2.50 -5.67 0.09
CA ASN A 12 -2.28 -4.38 -0.55
C ASN A 12 -0.79 -4.05 -0.47
N ILE A 13 -0.17 -3.82 -1.62
CA ILE A 13 1.27 -3.56 -1.72
C ILE A 13 1.46 -2.11 -2.16
N ILE A 14 2.34 -1.41 -1.46
CA ILE A 14 2.75 -0.04 -1.76
C ILE A 14 4.28 0.02 -1.78
N SER A 15 4.85 0.73 -2.76
CA SER A 15 6.30 0.89 -2.83
C SER A 15 6.79 1.88 -1.76
N GLN A 16 8.02 1.70 -1.31
CA GLN A 16 8.64 2.63 -0.35
C GLN A 16 8.66 4.07 -0.88
N GLU A 17 8.95 4.29 -2.17
CA GLU A 17 8.91 5.62 -2.80
C GLU A 17 7.52 6.28 -2.66
N LEU A 18 6.45 5.50 -2.76
CA LEU A 18 5.09 6.00 -2.60
C LEU A 18 4.77 6.32 -1.13
N VAL A 19 5.25 5.52 -0.18
CA VAL A 19 5.14 5.82 1.25
C VAL A 19 5.87 7.11 1.60
N GLU A 20 7.10 7.31 1.11
CA GLU A 20 7.87 8.54 1.34
C GLU A 20 7.13 9.78 0.80
N LYS A 21 6.48 9.66 -0.36
CA LYS A 21 5.61 10.73 -0.89
C LYS A 21 4.38 11.00 -0.01
N LEU A 22 3.80 9.96 0.60
CA LEU A 22 2.69 10.13 1.54
C LEU A 22 3.15 10.83 2.81
N GLN A 23 4.31 10.48 3.35
CA GLN A 23 4.87 11.10 4.54
C GLN A 23 5.15 12.60 4.38
N VAL A 24 5.48 13.04 3.16
CA VAL A 24 5.62 14.47 2.84
C VAL A 24 4.28 15.21 2.88
N ILE A 25 3.17 14.53 2.57
CA ILE A 25 1.83 15.11 2.54
C ILE A 25 1.18 15.06 3.92
N ASP A 26 1.38 13.95 4.63
CA ASP A 26 0.80 13.65 5.94
C ASP A 26 1.88 13.04 6.84
N ASN A 27 2.34 13.83 7.83
CA ASN A 27 3.39 13.43 8.75
C ASN A 27 2.95 12.34 9.74
N ASP A 28 1.65 12.06 9.85
CA ASP A 28 1.13 11.01 10.73
C ASP A 28 1.29 9.61 10.09
N VAL A 29 1.66 9.54 8.81
CA VAL A 29 1.97 8.28 8.12
C VAL A 29 3.30 7.74 8.64
N GLN A 30 3.24 6.66 9.40
CA GLN A 30 4.41 6.00 9.97
C GLN A 30 4.56 4.58 9.43
N LEU A 31 5.81 4.15 9.24
CA LEU A 31 6.13 2.75 8.98
C LEU A 31 6.05 1.97 10.28
N VAL A 32 5.40 0.81 10.23
CA VAL A 32 5.30 -0.14 11.35
C VAL A 32 6.06 -1.39 10.94
N GLU A 33 6.97 -1.86 11.78
CA GLU A 33 7.69 -3.12 11.54
C GLU A 33 6.71 -4.30 11.62
N LEU A 34 6.82 -5.23 10.68
CA LEU A 34 5.98 -6.44 10.67
C LEU A 34 6.53 -7.47 11.65
N ASP A 35 5.64 -8.13 12.39
CA ASP A 35 6.00 -9.24 13.30
C ASP A 35 6.64 -10.41 12.55
N GLU A 36 6.20 -10.65 11.31
CA GLU A 36 6.74 -11.63 10.38
C GLU A 36 6.93 -10.98 9.01
N HIS A 37 8.09 -11.20 8.38
CA HIS A 37 8.33 -10.71 7.02
C HIS A 37 7.39 -11.39 6.03
N VAL A 38 6.88 -10.62 5.07
CA VAL A 38 6.01 -11.15 4.01
C VAL A 38 6.84 -11.33 2.74
N GLU A 39 6.99 -12.57 2.30
CA GLU A 39 7.59 -12.91 1.01
C GLU A 39 6.51 -13.08 -0.06
N LEU A 40 6.73 -12.47 -1.22
CA LEU A 40 5.80 -12.46 -2.36
C LEU A 40 6.57 -12.83 -3.62
N GLU A 41 6.02 -13.74 -4.42
CA GLU A 41 6.57 -14.10 -5.73
C GLU A 41 5.82 -13.34 -6.82
N ALA A 42 6.55 -12.51 -7.57
CA ALA A 42 6.03 -11.86 -8.76
C ALA A 42 5.88 -12.86 -9.91
N VAL A 43 5.12 -12.50 -10.95
CA VAL A 43 4.85 -13.37 -12.11
C VAL A 43 6.11 -13.82 -12.84
N ASP A 44 7.19 -13.03 -12.79
CA ASP A 44 8.48 -13.36 -13.40
C ASP A 44 9.39 -14.23 -12.49
N GLY A 45 8.90 -14.66 -11.34
CA GLY A 45 9.63 -15.44 -10.34
C GLY A 45 10.48 -14.60 -9.38
N THR A 46 10.44 -13.26 -9.48
CA THR A 46 11.16 -12.39 -8.55
C THR A 46 10.53 -12.47 -7.16
N ILE A 47 11.35 -12.75 -6.13
CA ILE A 47 10.91 -12.68 -4.73
C ILE A 47 11.05 -11.25 -4.21
N LEU A 48 9.95 -10.72 -3.69
CA LEU A 48 9.87 -9.44 -2.99
C LEU A 48 9.64 -9.72 -1.51
N THR A 49 10.36 -9.02 -0.64
CA THR A 49 10.19 -9.13 0.81
C THR A 49 9.71 -7.81 1.37
N ALA A 50 8.57 -7.81 2.04
CA ALA A 50 8.07 -6.68 2.82
C ALA A 50 8.39 -6.92 4.30
N ILE A 51 9.00 -5.91 4.92
CA ILE A 51 9.37 -5.90 6.35
C ILE A 51 8.63 -4.82 7.15
N HIS A 52 7.91 -3.93 6.45
CA HIS A 52 7.13 -2.86 7.05
C HIS A 52 5.70 -2.85 6.51
N ALA A 53 4.77 -2.38 7.33
CA ALA A 53 3.43 -1.97 6.97
C ALA A 53 3.25 -0.46 7.14
N VAL A 54 2.16 0.06 6.57
CA VAL A 54 1.71 1.44 6.78
C VAL A 54 0.21 1.43 7.02
N ASP A 55 -0.25 2.16 8.03
CA ASP A 55 -1.68 2.41 8.22
C ASP A 55 -2.09 3.56 7.31
N ALA A 56 -2.97 3.27 6.35
CA ALA A 56 -3.39 4.22 5.34
C ALA A 56 -4.90 4.15 5.11
N ARG A 57 -5.56 5.31 5.15
CA ARG A 57 -6.98 5.42 4.79
C ARG A 57 -7.15 5.53 3.28
N LEU A 58 -7.58 4.46 2.65
CA LEU A 58 -7.97 4.46 1.24
C LEU A 58 -9.38 5.06 1.06
N THR A 59 -9.50 6.09 0.21
CA THR A 59 -10.79 6.72 -0.14
C THR A 59 -10.94 6.75 -1.65
N LEU A 60 -12.01 6.15 -2.17
CA LEU A 60 -12.39 6.23 -3.57
C LEU A 60 -13.07 7.57 -3.85
N ASN A 61 -12.48 8.38 -4.74
CA ASN A 61 -13.05 9.64 -5.20
C ASN A 61 -13.50 9.50 -6.65
N THR A 62 -14.75 9.89 -6.92
CA THR A 62 -15.31 9.99 -8.28
C THR A 62 -15.48 11.46 -8.65
N ALA A 63 -15.90 11.74 -9.88
CA ALA A 63 -16.27 13.11 -10.29
C ALA A 63 -17.43 13.70 -9.44
N ALA A 64 -18.26 12.86 -8.82
CA ALA A 64 -19.34 13.27 -7.92
C ALA A 64 -18.88 13.47 -6.46
N GLY A 65 -17.59 13.22 -6.16
CA GLY A 65 -17.01 13.29 -4.82
C GLY A 65 -16.64 11.92 -4.24
N PRO A 66 -16.29 11.87 -2.94
CA PRO A 66 -15.92 10.64 -2.25
C PRO A 66 -17.08 9.64 -2.20
N VAL A 67 -16.78 8.38 -2.50
CA VAL A 67 -17.71 7.26 -2.29
C VAL A 67 -17.81 7.01 -0.79
N ARG A 68 -19.05 7.00 -0.27
CA ARG A 68 -19.36 6.60 1.10
C ARG A 68 -19.99 5.21 1.03
N CYS A 69 -19.35 4.23 1.65
CA CYS A 69 -19.91 2.90 1.87
C CYS A 69 -20.66 2.84 3.21
#